data_AF-A0A6A4Z2S5-F1
#
_entry.id   AF-A0A6A4Z2S5-F1
#
_cell.length_a   1.000
_cell.length_b   1.000
_cell.length_c   1.000
_cell.angle_alpha   90.00
_cell.angle_beta   90.00
_cell.angle_gamma   90.00
#
_symmetry.space_group_name_H-M   'P 1'
#
loop_
_entity.id
_entity.type
_entity.pdbx_description
1 polymer ?
#
loop_
_entity_poly.entity_id
_entity_poly.type
_entity_poly.pdbx_seq_one_letter_code
_entity_poly.pdbx_strand_id
1 'polypeptide(L)'
;KNPINMSVNPTESESRQRNRERAAARRAAETDQQAEARREQNRVRAAARRASERAQRFQLNREQGMDSDRRRRALDAQRQARARVAETPEASQQRRDMDAQRQARAREQESADESQQRRNMDAQRQARVREQESAEESQQRRDMDAQRQVVARREESVEEADRRRNANAERMAAARFRKIEHFVRAGLNYTPDVDYATSIAVTVGDMDVKCRYCDALKFKGKAIGMCCIGGKVHLERLPQPPPFLEMLLFTQSDISKMFWKYIRKYNSMFQMTSFGADTIDLGQGFMPTCRIQGQVYHRIGSLLPQVGQEAKYLQIYFTDNKDEEIERRMNALGMDQTHREIVVELQNMLDERNHLVRQFKSKFRALEPSHRLRICADKTPPNEHDRRYNAPITSEVAIILAGDTTSNRDIVIEQRDGRLKRIAETNP
;
A
#
# COMPACT_ATOMS: atom_id res chain seq x y z
N LYS A 1 -23.77 62.28 -58.85
CA LYS A 1 -22.33 62.41 -58.51
C LYS A 1 -22.21 63.55 -57.49
N ASN A 2 -21.94 63.24 -56.21
CA ASN A 2 -21.58 64.22 -55.18
C ASN A 2 -20.06 64.38 -55.15
N PRO A 3 -19.48 65.60 -55.02
CA PRO A 3 -18.07 65.76 -54.72
C PRO A 3 -17.82 65.86 -53.21
N ILE A 4 -16.80 65.14 -52.76
CA ILE A 4 -16.33 65.00 -51.38
C ILE A 4 -15.33 66.13 -51.07
N ASN A 5 -15.48 66.77 -49.91
CA ASN A 5 -14.62 67.86 -49.42
C ASN A 5 -13.46 67.26 -48.59
N MET A 6 -12.20 67.53 -48.98
CA MET A 6 -10.98 67.04 -48.31
C MET A 6 -10.42 68.08 -47.32
N SER A 7 -10.20 67.66 -46.06
CA SER A 7 -9.52 68.44 -45.01
C SER A 7 -8.00 68.16 -45.04
N VAL A 8 -7.17 69.21 -45.03
CA VAL A 8 -5.70 69.13 -45.13
C VAL A 8 -5.06 69.04 -43.74
N ASN A 9 -4.20 68.04 -43.51
CA ASN A 9 -3.44 67.86 -42.27
C ASN A 9 -2.18 68.76 -42.24
N PRO A 10 -1.80 69.31 -41.08
CA PRO A 10 -0.65 70.20 -40.96
C PRO A 10 0.73 69.52 -41.01
N THR A 11 1.75 70.26 -41.44
CA THR A 11 3.13 69.77 -41.60
C THR A 11 3.90 69.61 -40.27
N GLU A 12 4.95 68.78 -40.25
CA GLU A 12 5.72 68.46 -39.02
C GLU A 12 6.40 69.71 -38.41
N SER A 13 6.81 70.67 -39.24
CA SER A 13 7.36 71.96 -38.77
C SER A 13 6.29 72.80 -38.07
N GLU A 14 5.08 72.88 -38.63
CA GLU A 14 3.96 73.58 -38.03
C GLU A 14 3.47 72.92 -36.73
N SER A 15 3.60 71.59 -36.61
CA SER A 15 3.30 70.87 -35.38
C SER A 15 4.33 71.16 -34.28
N ARG A 16 5.63 71.15 -34.61
CA ARG A 16 6.70 71.55 -33.68
C ARG A 16 6.56 73.01 -33.25
N GLN A 17 6.18 73.90 -34.17
CA GLN A 17 5.98 75.31 -33.87
C GLN A 17 4.76 75.52 -32.98
N ARG A 18 3.61 74.90 -33.28
CA ARG A 18 2.43 74.90 -32.38
C ARG A 18 2.75 74.31 -31.01
N ASN A 19 3.56 73.26 -30.94
CA ASN A 19 3.97 72.68 -29.65
C ASN A 19 4.91 73.61 -28.87
N ARG A 20 5.82 74.34 -29.53
CA ARG A 20 6.65 75.38 -28.90
C ARG A 20 5.80 76.55 -28.40
N GLU A 21 4.85 77.01 -29.19
CA GLU A 21 3.92 78.08 -28.83
C GLU A 21 3.03 77.68 -27.66
N ARG A 22 2.45 76.47 -27.67
CA ARG A 22 1.69 75.90 -26.54
C ARG A 22 2.55 75.75 -25.29
N ALA A 23 3.80 75.30 -25.42
CA ALA A 23 4.71 75.20 -24.30
C ALA A 23 5.13 76.58 -23.76
N ALA A 24 5.30 77.58 -24.63
CA ALA A 24 5.60 78.95 -24.24
C ALA A 24 4.41 79.61 -23.53
N ALA A 25 3.19 79.44 -24.05
CA ALA A 25 1.96 79.92 -23.43
C ALA A 25 1.73 79.25 -22.05
N ARG A 26 1.96 77.94 -21.94
CA ARG A 26 1.91 77.24 -20.64
C ARG A 26 2.93 77.78 -19.65
N ARG A 27 4.17 78.05 -20.09
CA ARG A 27 5.21 78.66 -19.24
C ARG A 27 4.89 80.09 -18.82
N ALA A 28 4.21 80.85 -19.68
CA ALA A 28 3.79 82.23 -19.37
C ALA A 28 2.63 82.28 -18.37
N ALA A 29 1.83 81.21 -18.30
CA ALA A 29 0.73 81.04 -17.34
C ALA A 29 1.14 80.25 -16.07
N GLU A 30 2.40 79.85 -15.94
CA GLU A 30 2.92 79.19 -14.73
C GLU A 30 2.98 80.21 -13.57
N THR A 31 2.56 79.78 -12.38
CA THR A 31 2.85 80.51 -11.14
C THR A 31 4.32 80.36 -10.76
N ASP A 32 4.87 81.28 -9.96
CA ASP A 32 6.29 81.24 -9.54
C ASP A 32 6.68 79.90 -8.89
N GLN A 33 5.79 79.35 -8.06
CA GLN A 33 5.99 78.03 -7.43
C GLN A 33 6.08 76.89 -8.47
N GLN A 34 5.28 76.94 -9.54
CA GLN A 34 5.32 75.95 -10.62
C GLN A 34 6.58 76.09 -11.48
N ALA A 35 7.02 77.32 -11.73
CA ALA A 35 8.24 77.60 -12.47
C ALA A 35 9.49 77.12 -11.69
N GLU A 36 9.51 77.31 -10.36
CA GLU A 36 10.59 76.84 -9.48
C GLU A 36 10.63 75.32 -9.37
N ALA A 37 9.48 74.66 -9.17
CA ALA A 37 9.38 73.19 -9.17
C ALA A 37 9.89 72.58 -10.49
N ARG A 38 9.61 73.20 -11.64
CA ARG A 38 10.13 72.77 -12.94
C ARG A 38 11.64 72.96 -13.06
N ARG A 39 12.19 74.08 -12.56
CA ARG A 39 13.65 74.32 -12.54
C ARG A 39 14.36 73.30 -11.66
N GLU A 40 13.80 72.98 -10.51
CA GLU A 40 14.36 71.97 -9.61
C GLU A 40 14.27 70.57 -10.21
N GLN A 41 13.14 70.21 -10.81
CA GLN A 41 13.01 68.94 -11.53
C GLN A 41 14.01 68.83 -12.69
N ASN A 42 14.31 69.92 -13.40
CA ASN A 42 15.33 69.96 -14.43
C ASN A 42 16.75 69.85 -13.86
N ARG A 43 17.04 70.45 -12.69
CA ARG A 43 18.32 70.29 -11.98
C ARG A 43 18.54 68.85 -11.55
N VAL A 44 17.54 68.21 -10.95
CA VAL A 44 17.59 66.79 -10.54
C VAL A 44 17.80 65.90 -11.77
N ARG A 45 17.08 66.13 -12.87
CA ARG A 45 17.28 65.38 -14.13
C ARG A 45 18.68 65.59 -14.72
N ALA A 46 19.20 66.82 -14.70
CA ALA A 46 20.55 67.11 -15.18
C ALA A 46 21.64 66.47 -14.30
N ALA A 47 21.46 66.48 -12.98
CA ALA A 47 22.35 65.80 -12.03
C ALA A 47 22.34 64.28 -12.22
N ALA A 48 21.15 63.68 -12.36
CA ALA A 48 21.00 62.25 -12.65
C ALA A 48 21.66 61.85 -13.97
N ARG A 49 21.52 62.68 -15.02
CA ARG A 49 22.19 62.46 -16.31
C ARG A 49 23.71 62.49 -16.18
N ARG A 50 24.27 63.50 -15.49
CA ARG A 50 25.72 63.59 -15.25
C ARG A 50 26.26 62.43 -14.42
N ALA A 51 25.51 61.97 -13.41
CA ALA A 51 25.86 60.80 -12.62
C ALA A 51 25.90 59.52 -13.48
N SER A 52 24.91 59.34 -14.37
CA SER A 52 24.86 58.23 -15.32
C SER A 52 26.03 58.27 -16.31
N GLU A 53 26.34 59.44 -16.89
CA GLU A 53 27.48 59.60 -17.80
C GLU A 53 28.83 59.32 -17.10
N ARG A 54 28.97 59.71 -15.82
CA ARG A 54 30.17 59.40 -15.02
C ARG A 54 30.30 57.91 -14.71
N ALA A 55 29.20 57.24 -14.40
CA ALA A 55 29.16 55.79 -14.17
C ALA A 55 29.53 55.02 -15.45
N GLN A 56 29.00 55.42 -16.61
CA GLN A 56 29.34 54.83 -17.91
C GLN A 56 30.83 55.01 -18.24
N ARG A 57 31.41 56.20 -18.01
CA ARG A 57 32.85 56.41 -18.20
C ARG A 57 33.72 55.54 -17.29
N PHE A 58 33.31 55.34 -16.04
CA PHE A 58 34.05 54.48 -15.11
C PHE A 58 34.01 53.01 -15.54
N GLN A 59 32.85 52.53 -16.02
CA GLN A 59 32.72 51.18 -16.59
C GLN A 59 33.59 50.99 -17.83
N LEU A 60 33.54 51.93 -18.78
CA LEU A 60 34.39 51.92 -19.98
C LEU A 60 35.89 51.85 -19.66
N ASN A 61 36.37 52.66 -18.71
CA ASN A 61 37.78 52.62 -18.31
C ASN A 61 38.16 51.29 -17.63
N ARG A 62 37.26 50.71 -16.83
CA ARG A 62 37.48 49.42 -16.19
C ARG A 62 37.52 48.28 -17.21
N GLU A 63 36.65 48.32 -18.21
CA GLU A 63 36.61 47.35 -19.32
C GLU A 63 37.89 47.44 -20.17
N GLN A 64 38.31 48.66 -20.54
CA GLN A 64 39.55 48.86 -21.30
C GLN A 64 40.81 48.42 -20.52
N GLY A 65 40.86 48.67 -19.21
CA GLY A 65 41.94 48.20 -18.35
C GLY A 65 41.99 46.66 -18.26
N MET A 66 40.82 46.03 -18.06
CA MET A 66 40.70 44.57 -18.05
C MET A 66 41.08 43.94 -19.39
N ASP A 67 40.73 44.58 -20.51
CA ASP A 67 41.09 44.11 -21.86
C ASP A 67 42.60 44.24 -22.13
N SER A 68 43.25 45.31 -21.68
CA SER A 68 44.70 45.47 -21.74
C SER A 68 45.42 44.37 -20.95
N ASP A 69 45.01 44.12 -19.71
CA ASP A 69 45.57 43.06 -18.87
C ASP A 69 45.32 41.66 -19.45
N ARG A 70 44.12 41.42 -20.00
CA ARG A 70 43.78 40.17 -20.68
C ARG A 70 44.67 39.96 -21.90
N ARG A 71 44.93 41.00 -22.69
CA ARG A 71 45.83 40.95 -23.84
C ARG A 71 47.27 40.66 -23.42
N ARG A 72 47.76 41.28 -22.34
CA ARG A 72 49.10 40.99 -21.79
C ARG A 72 49.23 39.53 -21.36
N ARG A 73 48.28 39.03 -20.57
CA ARG A 73 48.25 37.62 -20.13
C ARG A 73 48.18 36.64 -21.31
N ALA A 74 47.43 36.99 -22.36
CA ALA A 74 47.34 36.16 -23.57
C ALA A 74 48.70 36.10 -24.31
N LEU A 75 49.42 37.22 -24.41
CA LEU A 75 50.75 37.26 -25.02
C LEU A 75 51.78 36.46 -24.18
N ASP A 76 51.73 36.57 -22.86
CA ASP A 76 52.60 35.80 -21.95
C ASP A 76 52.31 34.30 -22.07
N ALA A 77 51.03 33.91 -22.09
CA ALA A 77 50.62 32.52 -22.32
C ALA A 77 51.10 31.99 -23.68
N GLN A 78 51.02 32.81 -24.73
CA GLN A 78 51.52 32.44 -26.06
C GLN A 78 53.05 32.25 -26.07
N ARG A 79 53.79 33.14 -25.39
CA ARG A 79 55.24 33.01 -25.24
C ARG A 79 55.60 31.72 -24.51
N GLN A 80 54.91 31.41 -23.41
CA GLN A 80 55.12 30.16 -22.66
C GLN A 80 54.76 28.93 -23.48
N ALA A 81 53.66 28.95 -24.24
CA ALA A 81 53.29 27.84 -25.12
C ALA A 81 54.35 27.58 -26.20
N ARG A 82 54.89 28.63 -26.82
CA ARG A 82 55.99 28.51 -27.79
C ARG A 82 57.26 27.95 -27.16
N ALA A 83 57.62 28.40 -25.95
CA ALA A 83 58.74 27.85 -25.21
C ALA A 83 58.56 26.35 -24.92
N ARG A 84 57.36 25.92 -24.50
CA ARG A 84 57.04 24.51 -24.23
C ARG A 84 57.15 23.61 -25.46
N VAL A 85 56.79 24.11 -26.65
CA VAL A 85 56.90 23.35 -27.91
C VAL A 85 58.37 23.19 -28.33
N ALA A 86 59.22 24.17 -27.99
CA ALA A 86 60.65 24.13 -28.28
C ALA A 86 61.48 23.40 -27.20
N GLU A 87 60.85 22.86 -26.15
CA GLU A 87 61.55 22.10 -25.09
C GLU A 87 62.06 20.75 -25.62
N THR A 88 63.27 20.37 -25.22
CA THR A 88 63.76 19.00 -25.43
C THR A 88 63.04 18.02 -24.50
N PRO A 89 62.97 16.71 -24.83
CA PRO A 89 62.33 15.71 -23.97
C PRO A 89 62.90 15.68 -22.54
N GLU A 90 64.22 15.84 -22.40
CA GLU A 90 64.92 15.89 -21.10
C GLU A 90 64.55 17.13 -20.29
N ALA A 91 64.56 18.31 -20.92
CA ALA A 91 64.14 19.56 -20.26
C ALA A 91 62.65 19.51 -19.85
N SER A 92 61.81 18.89 -20.69
CA SER A 92 60.40 18.69 -20.41
C SER A 92 60.19 17.76 -19.20
N GLN A 93 60.99 16.70 -19.11
CA GLN A 93 60.94 15.77 -17.98
C GLN A 93 61.42 16.43 -16.68
N GLN A 94 62.57 17.12 -16.70
CA GLN A 94 63.09 17.86 -15.54
C GLN A 94 62.08 18.89 -15.03
N ARG A 95 61.40 19.62 -15.93
CA ARG A 95 60.35 20.57 -15.54
C ARG A 95 59.17 19.85 -14.86
N ARG A 96 58.69 18.73 -15.42
CA ARG A 96 57.61 17.92 -14.81
C ARG A 96 58.00 17.41 -13.43
N ASP A 97 59.24 16.97 -13.26
CA ASP A 97 59.75 16.47 -11.98
C ASP A 97 59.83 17.60 -10.93
N MET A 98 60.31 18.78 -11.33
CA MET A 98 60.33 19.97 -10.47
C MET A 98 58.91 20.43 -10.09
N ASP A 99 57.96 20.40 -11.02
CA ASP A 99 56.55 20.72 -10.76
C ASP A 99 55.92 19.68 -9.81
N ALA A 100 56.20 18.40 -9.99
CA ALA A 100 55.73 17.32 -9.12
C ALA A 100 56.28 17.45 -7.70
N GLN A 101 57.58 17.74 -7.55
CA GLN A 101 58.20 17.97 -6.25
C GLN A 101 57.61 19.20 -5.55
N ARG A 102 57.38 20.30 -6.28
CA ARG A 102 56.73 21.50 -5.72
C ARG A 102 55.32 21.20 -5.21
N GLN A 103 54.54 20.43 -5.96
CA GLN A 103 53.19 20.02 -5.55
C GLN A 103 53.21 19.07 -4.35
N ALA A 104 54.16 18.13 -4.30
CA ALA A 104 54.30 17.23 -3.16
C ALA A 104 54.60 17.99 -1.86
N ARG A 105 55.56 18.92 -1.90
CA ARG A 105 55.89 19.79 -0.75
C ARG A 105 54.72 20.66 -0.31
N ALA A 106 53.95 21.20 -1.27
CA ALA A 106 52.76 21.98 -0.93
C ALA A 106 51.71 21.11 -0.21
N ARG A 107 51.50 19.86 -0.66
CA ARG A 107 50.55 18.92 -0.04
C ARG A 107 50.98 18.45 1.35
N GLU A 108 52.28 18.33 1.60
CA GLU A 108 52.82 17.99 2.94
C GLU A 108 52.57 19.11 3.96
N GLN A 109 52.47 20.36 3.50
CA GLN A 109 52.22 21.53 4.35
C GLN A 109 50.72 21.87 4.47
N GLU A 110 49.82 21.15 3.78
CA GLU A 110 48.37 21.37 3.85
C GLU A 110 47.82 21.01 5.24
N SER A 111 46.97 21.87 5.80
CA SER A 111 46.14 21.51 6.94
C SER A 111 45.08 20.46 6.57
N ALA A 112 44.48 19.80 7.58
CA ALA A 112 43.43 18.81 7.35
C ALA A 112 42.22 19.39 6.59
N ASP A 113 41.84 20.64 6.89
CA ASP A 113 40.73 21.34 6.25
C ASP A 113 41.04 21.73 4.81
N GLU A 114 42.23 22.27 4.54
CA GLU A 114 42.67 22.59 3.17
C GLU A 114 42.77 21.32 2.31
N SER A 115 43.28 20.24 2.88
CA SER A 115 43.36 18.94 2.23
C SER A 115 41.95 18.41 1.89
N GLN A 116 40.98 18.57 2.80
CA GLN A 116 39.60 18.18 2.55
C GLN A 116 38.93 19.05 1.49
N GLN A 117 39.12 20.37 1.52
CA GLN A 117 38.61 21.28 0.50
C GLN A 117 39.16 20.95 -0.88
N ARG A 118 40.47 20.69 -1.00
CA ARG A 118 41.08 20.26 -2.26
C ARG A 118 40.47 18.95 -2.77
N ARG A 119 40.36 17.93 -1.91
CA ARG A 119 39.70 16.65 -2.27
C ARG A 119 38.26 16.86 -2.74
N ASN A 120 37.50 17.73 -2.08
CA ASN A 120 36.13 18.06 -2.47
C ASN A 120 36.08 18.74 -3.84
N MET A 121 36.98 19.71 -4.09
CA MET A 121 37.07 20.40 -5.38
C MET A 121 37.48 19.47 -6.52
N ASP A 122 38.42 18.55 -6.27
CA ASP A 122 38.85 17.52 -7.22
C ASP A 122 37.70 16.54 -7.51
N ALA A 123 36.96 16.10 -6.49
CA ALA A 123 35.79 15.24 -6.66
C ALA A 123 34.69 15.91 -7.50
N GLN A 124 34.39 17.19 -7.25
CA GLN A 124 33.43 17.96 -8.04
C GLN A 124 33.89 18.14 -9.49
N ARG A 125 35.19 18.40 -9.71
CA ARG A 125 35.76 18.50 -11.06
C ARG A 125 35.59 17.18 -11.82
N GLN A 126 35.92 16.06 -11.19
CA GLN A 126 35.76 14.74 -11.80
C GLN A 126 34.29 14.40 -12.07
N ALA A 127 33.37 14.76 -11.17
CA ALA A 127 31.94 14.57 -11.39
C ALA A 127 31.44 15.32 -12.63
N ARG A 128 31.84 16.59 -12.80
CA ARG A 128 31.51 17.38 -13.99
C ARG A 128 32.07 16.79 -15.29
N VAL A 129 33.29 16.26 -15.26
CA VAL A 129 33.85 15.56 -16.42
C VAL A 129 33.03 14.32 -16.75
N ARG A 130 32.69 13.50 -15.76
CA ARG A 130 31.88 12.27 -15.94
C ARG A 130 30.47 12.56 -16.43
N GLU A 131 29.90 13.70 -16.09
CA GLU A 131 28.58 14.14 -16.56
C GLU A 131 28.60 14.50 -18.06
N GLN A 132 29.76 14.94 -18.57
CA GLN A 132 29.96 15.30 -19.97
C GLN A 132 30.50 14.14 -20.82
N GLU A 133 30.85 13.00 -20.20
CA GLU A 133 31.31 11.79 -20.91
C GLU A 133 30.20 11.24 -21.80
N SER A 134 30.54 10.89 -23.04
CA SER A 134 29.66 10.09 -23.88
C SER A 134 29.48 8.66 -23.31
N ALA A 135 28.48 7.93 -23.82
CA ALA A 135 28.27 6.55 -23.43
C ALA A 135 29.47 5.64 -23.75
N GLU A 136 30.17 5.90 -24.86
CA GLU A 136 31.37 5.16 -25.28
C GLU A 136 32.57 5.46 -24.39
N GLU A 137 32.85 6.74 -24.10
CA GLU A 137 33.94 7.14 -23.19
C GLU A 137 33.70 6.62 -21.77
N SER A 138 32.45 6.69 -21.30
CA SER A 138 32.04 6.12 -20.01
C SER A 138 32.30 4.61 -19.95
N GLN A 139 32.03 3.88 -21.04
CA GLN A 139 32.25 2.44 -21.12
C GLN A 139 33.74 2.10 -21.14
N GLN A 140 34.52 2.78 -21.98
CA GLN A 140 35.98 2.61 -22.02
C GLN A 140 36.63 2.86 -20.67
N ARG A 141 36.19 3.90 -19.93
CA ARG A 141 36.69 4.17 -18.57
C ARG A 141 36.36 3.03 -17.61
N ARG A 142 35.13 2.51 -17.64
CA ARG A 142 34.73 1.36 -16.80
C ARG A 142 35.55 0.10 -17.13
N ASP A 143 35.81 -0.14 -18.41
CA ASP A 143 36.58 -1.29 -18.86
C ASP A 143 38.06 -1.17 -18.43
N MET A 144 38.65 0.02 -18.57
CA MET A 144 40.00 0.29 -18.05
C MET A 144 40.07 0.14 -16.52
N ASP A 145 39.08 0.63 -15.78
CA ASP A 145 39.01 0.48 -14.32
C ASP A 145 38.86 -1.00 -13.92
N ALA A 146 38.04 -1.77 -14.64
CA ALA A 146 37.89 -3.21 -14.42
C ALA A 146 39.19 -3.97 -14.69
N GLN A 147 39.89 -3.66 -15.78
CA GLN A 147 41.19 -4.24 -16.10
C GLN A 147 42.23 -3.93 -15.01
N ARG A 148 42.31 -2.66 -14.57
CA ARG A 148 43.20 -2.26 -13.46
C ARG A 148 42.92 -3.04 -12.19
N GLN A 149 41.65 -3.25 -11.84
CA GLN A 149 41.27 -4.05 -10.68
C GLN A 149 41.65 -5.53 -10.84
N VAL A 150 41.53 -6.10 -12.03
CA VAL A 150 41.93 -7.49 -12.29
C VAL A 150 43.44 -7.66 -12.11
N VAL A 151 44.25 -6.73 -12.63
CA VAL A 151 45.70 -6.74 -12.45
C VAL A 151 46.05 -6.63 -10.96
N ALA A 152 45.49 -5.64 -10.26
CA ALA A 152 45.72 -5.46 -8.83
C ALA A 152 45.33 -6.69 -7.99
N ARG A 153 44.25 -7.40 -8.37
CA ARG A 153 43.83 -8.64 -7.68
C ARG A 153 44.73 -9.84 -7.97
N ARG A 154 45.42 -9.86 -9.11
CA ARG A 154 46.38 -10.93 -9.46
C ARG A 154 47.69 -10.79 -8.69
N GLU A 155 48.07 -9.56 -8.36
CA GLU A 155 49.28 -9.22 -7.60
C GLU A 155 49.01 -9.14 -6.08
N GLU A 156 47.77 -9.34 -5.64
CA GLU A 156 47.33 -9.26 -4.24
C GLU A 156 47.91 -10.41 -3.41
N SER A 157 48.47 -10.10 -2.23
CA SER A 157 48.88 -11.11 -1.27
C SER A 157 47.68 -11.78 -0.59
N VAL A 158 47.86 -12.96 0.00
CA VAL A 158 46.78 -13.72 0.66
C VAL A 158 46.13 -12.88 1.79
N GLU A 159 46.93 -12.16 2.57
CA GLU A 159 46.44 -11.31 3.67
C GLU A 159 45.65 -10.09 3.18
N GLU A 160 46.02 -9.50 2.05
CA GLU A 160 45.29 -8.40 1.44
C GLU A 160 43.95 -8.88 0.87
N ALA A 161 43.94 -10.04 0.22
CA ALA A 161 42.74 -10.67 -0.29
C ALA A 161 41.73 -11.00 0.83
N ASP A 162 42.21 -11.47 1.99
CA ASP A 162 41.37 -11.70 3.17
C ASP A 162 40.80 -10.42 3.76
N ARG A 163 41.63 -9.38 3.94
CA ARG A 163 41.15 -8.07 4.41
C ARG A 163 40.08 -7.48 3.48
N ARG A 164 40.26 -7.59 2.16
CA ARG A 164 39.27 -7.14 1.18
C ARG A 164 37.97 -7.94 1.26
N ARG A 165 38.05 -9.26 1.39
CA ARG A 165 36.86 -10.14 1.55
C ARG A 165 36.07 -9.79 2.81
N ASN A 166 36.76 -9.62 3.93
CA ASN A 166 36.14 -9.26 5.20
C ASN A 166 35.50 -7.87 5.15
N ALA A 167 36.20 -6.87 4.63
CA ALA A 167 35.64 -5.52 4.46
C ALA A 167 34.45 -5.48 3.49
N ASN A 168 34.41 -6.37 2.49
CA ASN A 168 33.24 -6.52 1.62
C ASN A 168 32.05 -7.19 2.35
N ALA A 169 32.33 -8.23 3.15
CA ALA A 169 31.32 -8.91 3.97
C ALA A 169 30.70 -7.96 5.01
N GLU A 170 31.52 -7.15 5.70
CA GLU A 170 31.07 -6.14 6.65
C GLU A 170 30.21 -5.06 5.98
N ARG A 171 30.62 -4.55 4.81
CA ARG A 171 29.82 -3.59 4.04
C ARG A 171 28.47 -4.17 3.61
N MET A 172 28.46 -5.41 3.14
CA MET A 172 27.24 -6.14 2.79
C MET A 172 26.33 -6.33 4.01
N ALA A 173 26.90 -6.69 5.17
CA ALA A 173 26.16 -6.82 6.42
C ALA A 173 25.55 -5.47 6.86
N ALA A 174 26.34 -4.40 6.88
CA ALA A 174 25.87 -3.05 7.22
C ALA A 174 24.76 -2.56 6.28
N ALA A 175 24.86 -2.85 4.97
CA ALA A 175 23.82 -2.52 4.01
C ALA A 175 22.51 -3.29 4.25
N ARG A 176 22.60 -4.57 4.69
CA ARG A 176 21.44 -5.36 5.10
C ARG A 176 20.79 -4.81 6.36
N PHE A 177 21.58 -4.43 7.37
CA PHE A 177 21.07 -3.82 8.61
C PHE A 177 20.33 -2.50 8.36
N ARG A 178 20.87 -1.62 7.51
CA ARG A 178 20.18 -0.37 7.11
C ARG A 178 18.83 -0.62 6.42
N LYS A 179 18.71 -1.68 5.62
CA LYS A 179 17.42 -2.07 5.01
C LYS A 179 16.41 -2.56 6.03
N ILE A 180 16.85 -3.25 7.10
CA ILE A 180 15.95 -3.76 8.15
C ILE A 180 15.41 -2.62 9.03
N GLU A 181 16.24 -1.61 9.33
CA GLU A 181 15.84 -0.43 10.12
C GLU A 181 14.67 0.33 9.46
N HIS A 182 14.62 0.38 8.13
CA HIS A 182 13.54 1.01 7.35
C HIS A 182 12.16 0.34 7.54
N PHE A 183 12.09 -0.92 7.97
CA PHE A 183 10.82 -1.64 8.14
C PHE A 183 10.27 -1.62 9.58
N VAL A 184 10.99 -1.02 10.54
CA VAL A 184 10.51 -0.88 11.91
C VAL A 184 9.25 -0.01 11.91
N ARG A 185 8.10 -0.60 12.28
CA ARG A 185 6.76 0.02 12.26
C ARG A 185 6.21 0.38 10.87
N ALA A 186 6.83 -0.07 9.77
CA ALA A 186 6.32 0.19 8.43
C ALA A 186 4.88 -0.34 8.21
N GLY A 187 4.47 -1.39 8.91
CA GLY A 187 3.08 -1.88 8.88
C GLY A 187 2.03 -0.88 9.40
N LEU A 188 2.44 0.15 10.17
CA LEU A 188 1.56 1.24 10.60
C LEU A 188 1.49 2.40 9.59
N ASN A 189 2.46 2.46 8.67
CA ASN A 189 2.59 3.47 7.62
C ASN A 189 2.66 2.77 6.26
N TYR A 190 1.59 2.06 5.90
CA TYR A 190 1.54 1.31 4.64
C TYR A 190 1.74 2.24 3.44
N THR A 191 2.74 1.93 2.60
CA THR A 191 3.04 2.66 1.36
C THR A 191 2.78 1.74 0.15
N PRO A 192 1.75 1.99 -0.67
CA PRO A 192 1.32 1.07 -1.73
C PRO A 192 2.35 0.79 -2.85
N ASP A 193 3.35 1.66 -2.97
CA ASP A 193 4.44 1.61 -3.95
C ASP A 193 5.58 0.66 -3.56
N VAL A 194 5.62 0.21 -2.29
CA VAL A 194 6.61 -0.74 -1.81
C VAL A 194 6.08 -2.16 -1.98
N ASP A 195 6.81 -2.98 -2.74
CA ASP A 195 6.55 -4.41 -2.82
C ASP A 195 7.05 -5.12 -1.55
N TYR A 196 6.20 -5.16 -0.53
CA TYR A 196 6.50 -5.81 0.74
C TYR A 196 6.66 -7.33 0.62
N ALA A 197 6.09 -7.96 -0.41
CA ALA A 197 6.09 -9.42 -0.56
C ALA A 197 7.49 -9.97 -0.90
N THR A 198 8.30 -9.19 -1.62
CA THR A 198 9.67 -9.55 -2.00
C THR A 198 10.72 -9.16 -0.95
N SER A 199 10.32 -8.46 0.12
CA SER A 199 11.23 -8.02 1.17
C SER A 199 11.54 -9.14 2.18
N ILE A 200 12.79 -9.60 2.19
CA ILE A 200 13.30 -10.58 3.16
C ILE A 200 13.13 -10.15 4.63
N ALA A 201 12.96 -8.84 4.89
CA ALA A 201 12.72 -8.31 6.23
C ALA A 201 11.26 -8.51 6.71
N VAL A 202 10.32 -8.77 5.80
CA VAL A 202 8.89 -8.96 6.06
C VAL A 202 8.46 -10.41 5.85
N THR A 203 9.20 -11.18 5.03
CA THR A 203 8.92 -12.60 4.79
C THR A 203 9.14 -13.44 6.04
N VAL A 204 8.03 -13.95 6.62
CA VAL A 204 8.04 -14.85 7.79
C VAL A 204 8.41 -16.31 7.42
N GLY A 205 8.50 -16.59 6.11
CA GLY A 205 8.74 -17.92 5.55
C GLY A 205 7.47 -18.76 5.51
N ASP A 206 7.60 -20.01 5.06
CA ASP A 206 6.49 -20.96 5.00
C ASP A 206 6.13 -21.48 6.40
N MET A 207 4.87 -21.89 6.55
CA MET A 207 4.39 -22.55 7.75
C MET A 207 4.62 -24.06 7.61
N ASP A 208 5.88 -24.48 7.69
CA ASP A 208 6.31 -25.86 7.40
C ASP A 208 6.92 -26.58 8.62
N VAL A 209 7.17 -25.86 9.73
CA VAL A 209 7.73 -26.44 10.94
C VAL A 209 6.67 -27.19 11.73
N LYS A 210 6.66 -28.52 11.59
CA LYS A 210 5.71 -29.40 12.27
C LYS A 210 5.96 -29.49 13.78
N CYS A 211 4.92 -29.34 14.60
CA CYS A 211 5.00 -29.59 16.03
C CYS A 211 5.13 -31.08 16.33
N ARG A 212 6.08 -31.46 17.20
CA ARG A 212 6.28 -32.85 17.64
C ARG A 212 5.13 -33.45 18.46
N TYR A 213 4.25 -32.62 19.04
CA TYR A 213 3.21 -33.07 19.97
C TYR A 213 1.80 -33.10 19.34
N CYS A 214 1.48 -32.10 18.50
CA CYS A 214 0.13 -31.94 17.96
C CYS A 214 0.10 -31.81 16.44
N ASP A 215 1.22 -32.07 15.75
CA ASP A 215 1.36 -32.00 14.28
C ASP A 215 1.06 -30.63 13.64
N ALA A 216 0.71 -29.61 14.42
CA ALA A 216 0.43 -28.27 13.92
C ALA A 216 1.67 -27.68 13.22
N LEU A 217 1.44 -27.09 12.05
CA LEU A 217 2.46 -26.39 11.29
C LEU A 217 2.73 -25.01 11.90
N LYS A 218 4.00 -24.60 11.91
CA LYS A 218 4.45 -23.32 12.47
C LYS A 218 5.42 -22.64 11.53
N PHE A 219 5.49 -21.32 11.64
CA PHE A 219 6.59 -20.55 11.06
C PHE A 219 7.89 -20.80 11.81
N LYS A 220 9.01 -20.68 11.10
CA LYS A 220 10.36 -20.77 11.67
C LYS A 220 10.56 -19.71 12.77
N GLY A 221 11.22 -20.10 13.87
CA GLY A 221 11.51 -19.20 15.00
C GLY A 221 10.37 -18.97 15.99
N LYS A 222 9.19 -19.58 15.79
CA LYS A 222 8.10 -19.55 16.78
C LYS A 222 8.43 -20.39 18.02
N ALA A 223 7.98 -19.93 19.18
CA ALA A 223 8.17 -20.63 20.45
C ALA A 223 7.51 -22.02 20.45
N ILE A 224 8.16 -22.99 21.13
CA ILE A 224 7.72 -24.39 21.20
C ILE A 224 6.25 -24.50 21.69
N GLY A 225 5.84 -23.62 22.60
CA GLY A 225 4.53 -23.63 23.23
C GLY A 225 3.37 -23.01 22.45
N MET A 226 3.59 -22.35 21.31
CA MET A 226 2.53 -21.55 20.66
C MET A 226 1.29 -22.35 20.18
N CYS A 227 1.43 -23.65 19.90
CA CYS A 227 0.30 -24.45 19.38
C CYS A 227 -0.39 -25.31 20.44
N CYS A 228 0.36 -25.91 21.36
CA CYS A 228 -0.15 -26.90 22.31
C CYS A 228 0.48 -26.78 23.70
N ILE A 229 1.08 -25.62 24.00
CA ILE A 229 1.75 -25.33 25.27
C ILE A 229 2.80 -26.42 25.58
N GLY A 230 3.55 -26.85 24.56
CA GLY A 230 4.59 -27.88 24.70
C GLY A 230 4.04 -29.29 24.92
N GLY A 231 2.84 -29.59 24.42
CA GLY A 231 2.21 -30.91 24.50
C GLY A 231 1.22 -31.07 25.66
N LYS A 232 0.98 -30.00 26.43
CA LYS A 232 -0.02 -30.01 27.51
C LYS A 232 -1.47 -29.99 26.99
N VAL A 233 -1.68 -29.42 25.80
CA VAL A 233 -2.99 -29.40 25.15
C VAL A 233 -3.01 -30.51 24.10
N HIS A 234 -3.90 -31.48 24.30
CA HIS A 234 -4.19 -32.50 23.31
C HIS A 234 -5.52 -32.17 22.65
N LEU A 235 -5.46 -31.79 21.36
CA LEU A 235 -6.66 -31.60 20.54
C LEU A 235 -6.90 -32.91 19.79
N GLU A 236 -8.08 -33.48 19.97
CA GLU A 236 -8.50 -34.62 19.15
C GLU A 236 -8.50 -34.23 17.68
N ARG A 237 -8.05 -35.16 16.82
CA ARG A 237 -8.10 -34.92 15.37
C ARG A 237 -9.56 -34.84 14.95
N LEU A 238 -9.88 -33.85 14.12
CA LEU A 238 -11.21 -33.75 13.53
C LEU A 238 -11.54 -35.05 12.79
N PRO A 239 -12.75 -35.60 12.97
CA PRO A 239 -13.16 -36.77 12.22
C PRO A 239 -13.18 -36.42 10.73
N GLN A 240 -12.88 -37.42 9.90
CA GLN A 240 -12.98 -37.23 8.46
C GLN A 240 -14.44 -36.91 8.07
N PRO A 241 -14.66 -35.96 7.16
CA PRO A 241 -16.02 -35.65 6.71
C PRO A 241 -16.63 -36.87 6.00
N PRO A 242 -17.97 -36.95 5.92
CA PRO A 242 -18.63 -37.98 5.12
C PRO A 242 -18.12 -37.96 3.66
N PRO A 243 -18.06 -39.12 2.97
CA PRO A 243 -17.41 -39.23 1.66
C PRO A 243 -17.90 -38.22 0.60
N PHE A 244 -19.21 -37.94 0.57
CA PHE A 244 -19.76 -36.96 -0.36
C PHE A 244 -19.28 -35.53 -0.07
N LEU A 245 -19.23 -35.13 1.21
CA LEU A 245 -18.70 -33.82 1.61
C LEU A 245 -17.19 -33.73 1.39
N GLU A 246 -16.45 -34.82 1.62
CA GLU A 246 -15.02 -34.90 1.32
C GLU A 246 -14.76 -34.66 -0.18
N MET A 247 -15.55 -35.30 -1.04
CA MET A 247 -15.51 -35.10 -2.49
C MET A 247 -15.76 -33.63 -2.86
N LEU A 248 -16.78 -33.00 -2.27
CA LEU A 248 -17.12 -31.60 -2.54
C LEU A 248 -16.05 -30.61 -2.06
N LEU A 249 -15.38 -30.88 -0.93
CA LEU A 249 -14.45 -29.94 -0.30
C LEU A 249 -13.02 -30.05 -0.83
N PHE A 250 -12.54 -31.27 -1.12
CA PHE A 250 -11.12 -31.52 -1.33
C PHE A 250 -10.75 -32.00 -2.74
N THR A 251 -11.73 -32.31 -3.60
CA THR A 251 -11.45 -32.69 -4.99
C THR A 251 -11.48 -31.50 -5.95
N GLN A 252 -10.91 -31.66 -7.14
CA GLN A 252 -10.95 -30.67 -8.23
C GLN A 252 -11.93 -31.05 -9.36
N SER A 253 -12.93 -31.87 -9.03
CA SER A 253 -14.01 -32.22 -9.95
C SER A 253 -14.85 -31.00 -10.33
N ASP A 254 -15.59 -31.06 -11.45
CA ASP A 254 -16.47 -29.96 -11.86
C ASP A 254 -17.61 -29.73 -10.86
N ILE A 255 -18.09 -30.81 -10.22
CA ILE A 255 -19.07 -30.75 -9.13
C ILE A 255 -18.49 -29.97 -7.93
N SER A 256 -17.25 -30.25 -7.52
CA SER A 256 -16.57 -29.51 -6.44
C SER A 256 -16.42 -28.02 -6.78
N LYS A 257 -15.95 -27.69 -7.98
CA LYS A 257 -15.80 -26.28 -8.42
C LYS A 257 -17.14 -25.55 -8.41
N MET A 258 -18.21 -26.21 -8.87
CA MET A 258 -19.56 -25.64 -8.87
C MET A 258 -20.12 -25.50 -7.45
N PHE A 259 -19.87 -26.47 -6.57
CA PHE A 259 -20.22 -26.37 -5.16
C PHE A 259 -19.54 -25.17 -4.51
N TRP A 260 -18.23 -25.01 -4.68
CA TRP A 260 -17.48 -23.86 -4.16
C TRP A 260 -17.99 -22.53 -4.71
N LYS A 261 -18.30 -22.46 -6.01
CA LYS A 261 -18.88 -21.27 -6.65
C LYS A 261 -20.20 -20.84 -6.00
N TYR A 262 -21.02 -21.80 -5.54
CA TYR A 262 -22.34 -21.54 -4.98
C TYR A 262 -22.51 -21.99 -3.52
N ILE A 263 -21.42 -22.15 -2.77
CA ILE A 263 -21.43 -22.75 -1.42
C ILE A 263 -22.37 -22.02 -0.45
N ARG A 264 -22.43 -20.69 -0.55
CA ARG A 264 -23.34 -19.88 0.28
C ARG A 264 -24.81 -20.19 -0.01
N LYS A 265 -25.16 -20.50 -1.27
CA LYS A 265 -26.52 -20.87 -1.68
C LYS A 265 -26.87 -22.24 -1.09
N TYR A 266 -25.99 -23.23 -1.24
CA TYR A 266 -26.17 -24.55 -0.64
C TYR A 266 -26.33 -24.47 0.89
N ASN A 267 -25.46 -23.74 1.58
CA ASN A 267 -25.58 -23.56 3.04
C ASN A 267 -26.90 -22.87 3.43
N SER A 268 -27.36 -21.89 2.64
CA SER A 268 -28.64 -21.20 2.88
C SER A 268 -29.85 -22.13 2.69
N MET A 269 -29.77 -23.14 1.82
CA MET A 269 -30.83 -24.13 1.63
C MET A 269 -31.02 -25.05 2.84
N PHE A 270 -29.95 -25.27 3.62
CA PHE A 270 -29.96 -26.15 4.80
C PHE A 270 -29.98 -25.38 6.13
N GLN A 271 -30.22 -24.07 6.10
CA GLN A 271 -30.31 -23.28 7.33
C GLN A 271 -31.67 -23.51 8.01
N MET A 272 -31.63 -23.77 9.32
CA MET A 272 -32.82 -23.99 10.15
C MET A 272 -33.41 -22.69 10.71
N THR A 273 -32.60 -21.62 10.78
CA THR A 273 -32.99 -20.32 11.31
C THR A 273 -32.79 -19.25 10.25
N SER A 274 -33.57 -18.18 10.32
CA SER A 274 -33.36 -17.00 9.48
C SER A 274 -32.47 -15.98 10.17
N PHE A 275 -31.80 -15.15 9.36
CA PHE A 275 -31.04 -14.02 9.85
C PHE A 275 -31.99 -12.95 10.43
N GLY A 276 -31.69 -12.46 11.62
CA GLY A 276 -32.46 -11.41 12.27
C GLY A 276 -31.56 -10.27 12.74
N ALA A 277 -31.99 -9.04 12.43
CA ALA A 277 -31.39 -7.81 12.94
C ALA A 277 -32.47 -6.72 13.07
N ASP A 278 -32.26 -5.75 13.96
CA ASP A 278 -33.21 -4.68 14.23
C ASP A 278 -33.25 -3.63 13.11
N THR A 279 -32.10 -3.37 12.47
CA THR A 279 -32.03 -2.51 11.29
C THR A 279 -30.97 -3.06 10.35
N ILE A 280 -31.37 -3.28 9.09
CA ILE A 280 -30.51 -3.73 8.00
C ILE A 280 -30.53 -2.62 6.96
N ASP A 281 -29.47 -1.82 6.90
CA ASP A 281 -29.26 -0.87 5.82
C ASP A 281 -28.45 -1.55 4.71
N LEU A 282 -29.14 -1.85 3.62
CA LEU A 282 -28.57 -2.44 2.41
C LEU A 282 -27.96 -1.38 1.47
N GLY A 283 -28.09 -0.09 1.80
CA GLY A 283 -27.71 1.02 0.92
C GLY A 283 -28.57 1.12 -0.34
N GLN A 284 -28.33 2.15 -1.14
CA GLN A 284 -28.86 2.25 -2.50
C GLN A 284 -27.80 1.76 -3.50
N GLY A 285 -28.20 0.90 -4.44
CA GLY A 285 -27.32 0.32 -5.46
C GLY A 285 -26.60 -0.96 -5.03
N PHE A 286 -25.56 -1.35 -5.76
CA PHE A 286 -24.73 -2.50 -5.39
C PHE A 286 -23.77 -2.12 -4.26
N MET A 287 -24.14 -2.45 -3.02
CA MET A 287 -23.29 -2.28 -1.85
C MET A 287 -22.87 -3.66 -1.30
N PRO A 288 -21.59 -4.07 -1.40
CA PRO A 288 -21.13 -5.38 -0.95
C PRO A 288 -21.07 -5.50 0.59
N THR A 289 -21.49 -4.47 1.31
CA THR A 289 -21.47 -4.37 2.76
C THR A 289 -22.87 -4.05 3.26
N CYS A 290 -23.34 -4.83 4.22
CA CYS A 290 -24.59 -4.57 4.93
C CYS A 290 -24.25 -3.89 6.26
N ARG A 291 -24.95 -2.80 6.60
CA ARG A 291 -24.82 -2.16 7.90
C ARG A 291 -25.93 -2.67 8.81
N ILE A 292 -25.52 -3.28 9.92
CA ILE A 292 -26.43 -3.77 10.94
C ILE A 292 -26.29 -2.86 12.15
N GLN A 293 -27.40 -2.27 12.58
CA GLN A 293 -27.46 -1.54 13.84
C GLN A 293 -28.17 -2.40 14.89
N GLY A 294 -27.53 -2.54 16.06
CA GLY A 294 -28.02 -3.39 17.15
C GLY A 294 -27.39 -4.77 17.15
N GLN A 295 -28.05 -5.72 17.79
CA GLN A 295 -27.57 -7.09 17.96
C GLN A 295 -28.04 -7.98 16.79
N VAL A 296 -27.16 -8.86 16.33
CA VAL A 296 -27.52 -9.93 15.39
C VAL A 296 -28.12 -11.09 16.18
N TYR A 297 -29.20 -11.66 15.68
CA TYR A 297 -29.87 -12.79 16.31
C TYR A 297 -30.38 -13.77 15.25
N HIS A 298 -30.47 -15.05 15.61
CA HIS A 298 -31.14 -16.04 14.78
C HIS A 298 -32.65 -16.00 15.06
N ARG A 299 -33.48 -16.01 14.02
CA ARG A 299 -34.94 -16.13 14.16
C ARG A 299 -35.37 -17.55 13.82
N ILE A 300 -36.14 -18.16 14.70
CA ILE A 300 -36.73 -19.49 14.51
C ILE A 300 -38.25 -19.38 14.50
N GLY A 301 -38.89 -20.05 13.55
CA GLY A 301 -40.35 -20.12 13.47
C GLY A 301 -40.91 -21.38 14.13
N SER A 302 -42.23 -21.53 14.09
CA SER A 302 -42.93 -22.75 14.47
C SER A 302 -42.47 -23.97 13.66
N LEU A 303 -42.68 -25.17 14.21
CA LEU A 303 -42.28 -26.44 13.58
C LEU A 303 -43.03 -26.69 12.27
N LEU A 304 -44.31 -26.32 12.19
CA LEU A 304 -45.11 -26.41 10.98
C LEU A 304 -45.39 -25.02 10.40
N PRO A 305 -45.60 -24.93 9.07
CA PRO A 305 -46.12 -23.72 8.46
C PRO A 305 -47.54 -23.42 8.98
N GLN A 306 -47.91 -22.14 8.91
CA GLN A 306 -49.30 -21.73 9.09
C GLN A 306 -50.17 -22.34 7.97
N VAL A 307 -51.47 -22.46 8.22
CA VAL A 307 -52.41 -22.99 7.23
C VAL A 307 -52.35 -22.15 5.95
N GLY A 308 -52.12 -22.80 4.81
CA GLY A 308 -52.00 -22.15 3.51
C GLY A 308 -50.64 -21.46 3.22
N GLN A 309 -49.68 -21.55 4.14
CA GLN A 309 -48.31 -21.06 3.92
C GLN A 309 -47.37 -22.21 3.53
N GLU A 310 -46.32 -21.87 2.78
CA GLU A 310 -45.26 -22.82 2.44
C GLU A 310 -44.27 -22.98 3.59
N ALA A 311 -43.71 -24.19 3.73
CA ALA A 311 -42.67 -24.49 4.71
C ALA A 311 -41.37 -23.72 4.40
N LYS A 312 -40.81 -23.05 5.43
CA LYS A 312 -39.57 -22.28 5.34
C LYS A 312 -38.59 -22.66 6.44
N TYR A 313 -37.29 -22.61 6.15
CA TYR A 313 -36.20 -22.86 7.11
C TYR A 313 -36.38 -24.21 7.84
N LEU A 314 -36.48 -24.19 9.17
CA LEU A 314 -36.74 -25.36 10.01
C LEU A 314 -37.89 -26.24 9.51
N GLN A 315 -38.98 -25.63 9.06
CA GLN A 315 -40.21 -26.32 8.68
C GLN A 315 -40.00 -27.27 7.50
N ILE A 316 -39.01 -26.99 6.65
CA ILE A 316 -38.69 -27.83 5.49
C ILE A 316 -38.32 -29.24 5.94
N TYR A 317 -37.62 -29.40 7.06
CA TYR A 317 -37.20 -30.71 7.60
C TYR A 317 -38.36 -31.59 8.08
N PHE A 318 -39.59 -31.05 8.15
CA PHE A 318 -40.77 -31.72 8.66
C PHE A 318 -41.86 -31.90 7.61
N THR A 319 -41.51 -31.72 6.35
CA THR A 319 -42.42 -32.02 5.24
C THR A 319 -42.59 -33.54 5.15
N ASP A 320 -43.79 -34.00 4.76
CA ASP A 320 -44.12 -35.43 4.75
C ASP A 320 -43.29 -36.23 3.73
N ASN A 321 -42.77 -35.56 2.68
CA ASN A 321 -42.00 -36.17 1.61
C ASN A 321 -40.61 -35.52 1.44
N LYS A 322 -39.56 -36.37 1.33
CA LYS A 322 -38.18 -35.95 1.04
C LYS A 322 -38.04 -35.19 -0.27
N ASP A 323 -38.80 -35.55 -1.30
CA ASP A 323 -38.76 -34.85 -2.59
C ASP A 323 -39.34 -33.45 -2.44
N GLU A 324 -40.42 -33.28 -1.66
CA GLU A 324 -40.95 -31.96 -1.36
C GLU A 324 -39.95 -31.12 -0.57
N GLU A 325 -39.20 -31.71 0.38
CA GLU A 325 -38.10 -30.97 1.05
C GLU A 325 -37.10 -30.41 0.03
N ILE A 326 -36.70 -31.22 -0.97
CA ILE A 326 -35.76 -30.82 -2.02
C ILE A 326 -36.35 -29.71 -2.89
N GLU A 327 -37.58 -29.87 -3.38
CA GLU A 327 -38.24 -28.86 -4.21
C GLU A 327 -38.40 -27.54 -3.45
N ARG A 328 -38.75 -27.59 -2.15
CA ARG A 328 -38.81 -26.40 -1.28
C ARG A 328 -37.45 -25.73 -1.15
N ARG A 329 -36.37 -26.50 -0.96
CA ARG A 329 -34.99 -25.96 -0.88
C ARG A 329 -34.57 -25.28 -2.19
N MET A 330 -34.92 -25.89 -3.33
CA MET A 330 -34.62 -25.35 -4.65
C MET A 330 -35.41 -24.06 -4.93
N ASN A 331 -36.69 -24.02 -4.54
CA ASN A 331 -37.59 -22.90 -4.80
C ASN A 331 -37.39 -21.72 -3.83
N ALA A 332 -36.99 -21.98 -2.57
CA ALA A 332 -36.90 -20.96 -1.53
C ALA A 332 -35.97 -19.78 -1.86
N LEU A 333 -35.06 -19.96 -2.83
CA LEU A 333 -34.09 -18.95 -3.22
C LEU A 333 -34.22 -18.50 -4.70
N GLY A 334 -35.13 -19.08 -5.48
CA GLY A 334 -35.33 -18.75 -6.90
C GLY A 334 -34.06 -18.93 -7.76
N MET A 335 -33.39 -20.08 -7.67
CA MET A 335 -32.02 -20.25 -8.20
C MET A 335 -31.89 -21.36 -9.25
N ASP A 336 -31.92 -20.96 -10.52
CA ASP A 336 -31.75 -21.86 -11.69
C ASP A 336 -30.32 -22.41 -11.86
N GLN A 337 -29.36 -21.95 -11.05
CA GLN A 337 -27.93 -22.22 -11.23
C GLN A 337 -27.35 -23.25 -10.25
N THR A 338 -28.17 -23.79 -9.35
CA THR A 338 -27.77 -24.82 -8.38
C THR A 338 -28.15 -26.21 -8.87
N HIS A 339 -27.23 -27.16 -8.78
CA HIS A 339 -27.50 -28.54 -9.16
C HIS A 339 -28.33 -29.26 -8.10
N ARG A 340 -29.50 -29.76 -8.51
CA ARG A 340 -30.44 -30.54 -7.67
C ARG A 340 -29.76 -31.76 -7.05
N GLU A 341 -28.89 -32.45 -7.80
CA GLU A 341 -28.15 -33.63 -7.34
C GLU A 341 -27.33 -33.35 -6.08
N ILE A 342 -26.67 -32.19 -6.00
CA ILE A 342 -25.92 -31.80 -4.80
C ILE A 342 -26.85 -31.62 -3.61
N VAL A 343 -28.04 -31.04 -3.81
CA VAL A 343 -29.03 -30.85 -2.74
C VAL A 343 -29.57 -32.20 -2.26
N VAL A 344 -29.87 -33.11 -3.18
CA VAL A 344 -30.31 -34.49 -2.86
C VAL A 344 -29.27 -35.18 -1.98
N GLU A 345 -28.02 -35.21 -2.42
CA GLU A 345 -26.94 -35.91 -1.71
C GLU A 345 -26.58 -35.25 -0.37
N LEU A 346 -26.61 -33.91 -0.29
CA LEU A 346 -26.45 -33.21 0.99
C LEU A 346 -27.59 -33.54 1.96
N GLN A 347 -28.83 -33.61 1.48
CA GLN A 347 -29.98 -33.98 2.30
C GLN A 347 -29.86 -35.43 2.80
N ASN A 348 -29.52 -36.37 1.92
CA ASN A 348 -29.30 -37.77 2.28
C ASN A 348 -28.17 -37.91 3.31
N MET A 349 -27.04 -37.24 3.08
CA MET A 349 -25.92 -37.22 4.00
C MET A 349 -26.32 -36.70 5.39
N LEU A 350 -27.08 -35.60 5.45
CA LEU A 350 -27.57 -35.06 6.72
C LEU A 350 -28.56 -36.00 7.40
N ASP A 351 -29.51 -36.57 6.67
CA ASP A 351 -30.47 -37.53 7.19
C ASP A 351 -29.78 -38.80 7.75
N GLU A 352 -28.66 -39.24 7.16
CA GLU A 352 -27.95 -40.45 7.57
C GLU A 352 -26.95 -40.21 8.71
N ARG A 353 -26.13 -39.16 8.57
CA ARG A 353 -24.93 -38.93 9.39
C ARG A 353 -25.13 -37.85 10.45
N ASN A 354 -26.03 -36.89 10.23
CA ASN A 354 -26.30 -35.83 11.21
C ASN A 354 -27.30 -36.32 12.26
N HIS A 355 -26.77 -36.69 13.42
CA HIS A 355 -27.57 -37.20 14.54
C HIS A 355 -28.61 -36.18 15.04
N LEU A 356 -28.33 -34.87 14.95
CA LEU A 356 -29.28 -33.83 15.36
C LEU A 356 -30.49 -33.81 14.43
N VAL A 357 -30.27 -33.82 13.11
CA VAL A 357 -31.34 -33.87 12.11
C VAL A 357 -32.22 -35.10 12.34
N ARG A 358 -31.61 -36.27 12.55
CA ARG A 358 -32.34 -37.52 12.81
C ARG A 358 -33.18 -37.45 14.07
N GLN A 359 -32.61 -36.96 15.17
CA GLN A 359 -33.33 -36.82 16.43
C GLN A 359 -34.47 -35.83 16.30
N PHE A 360 -34.23 -34.70 15.64
CA PHE A 360 -35.22 -33.65 15.43
C PHE A 360 -36.42 -34.18 14.62
N LYS A 361 -36.16 -34.84 13.48
CA LYS A 361 -37.19 -35.51 12.67
C LYS A 361 -37.92 -36.61 13.46
N SER A 362 -37.21 -37.42 14.24
CA SER A 362 -37.81 -38.49 15.05
C SER A 362 -38.71 -37.97 16.18
N LYS A 363 -38.25 -36.97 16.93
CA LYS A 363 -39.02 -36.36 18.03
C LYS A 363 -40.26 -35.62 17.52
N PHE A 364 -40.14 -34.97 16.35
CA PHE A 364 -41.28 -34.32 15.72
C PHE A 364 -42.38 -35.32 15.32
N ARG A 365 -42.02 -36.48 14.75
CA ARG A 365 -43.00 -37.53 14.40
C ARG A 365 -43.75 -38.10 15.61
N ALA A 366 -43.17 -37.99 16.80
CA ALA A 366 -43.78 -38.43 18.05
C ALA A 366 -44.50 -37.29 18.81
N LEU A 367 -44.61 -36.10 18.21
CA LEU A 367 -45.19 -34.92 18.85
C LEU A 367 -46.71 -34.90 18.67
N GLU A 368 -47.46 -34.98 19.77
CA GLU A 368 -48.91 -34.71 19.72
C GLU A 368 -49.17 -33.19 19.57
N PRO A 369 -50.34 -32.77 19.06
CA PRO A 369 -50.62 -31.36 18.78
C PRO A 369 -50.46 -30.38 19.96
N SER A 370 -50.57 -30.87 21.20
CA SER A 370 -50.42 -30.09 22.43
C SER A 370 -48.99 -29.99 22.95
N HIS A 371 -48.05 -30.77 22.40
CA HIS A 371 -46.68 -30.83 22.90
C HIS A 371 -45.80 -29.73 22.30
N ARG A 372 -44.84 -29.28 23.10
CA ARG A 372 -43.80 -28.33 22.67
C ARG A 372 -42.47 -29.05 22.57
N LEU A 373 -41.67 -28.67 21.58
CA LEU A 373 -40.30 -29.15 21.43
C LEU A 373 -39.36 -28.19 22.16
N ARG A 374 -38.58 -28.70 23.11
CA ARG A 374 -37.65 -27.90 23.90
C ARG A 374 -36.20 -28.34 23.67
N ILE A 375 -35.35 -27.40 23.28
CA ILE A 375 -33.90 -27.57 23.23
C ILE A 375 -33.32 -27.04 24.53
N CYS A 376 -32.68 -27.90 25.32
CA CYS A 376 -32.12 -27.53 26.63
C CYS A 376 -30.62 -27.25 26.49
N ALA A 377 -30.24 -25.98 26.31
CA ALA A 377 -28.85 -25.58 26.08
C ALA A 377 -27.92 -25.84 27.29
N ASP A 378 -28.46 -25.78 28.51
CA ASP A 378 -27.68 -25.93 29.77
C ASP A 378 -27.75 -27.31 30.40
N LYS A 379 -28.32 -28.30 29.71
CA LYS A 379 -28.39 -29.65 30.28
C LYS A 379 -26.97 -30.22 30.32
N THR A 380 -26.57 -30.69 31.49
CA THR A 380 -25.25 -31.32 31.66
C THR A 380 -25.36 -32.81 31.33
N PRO A 381 -24.40 -33.37 30.56
CA PRO A 381 -24.41 -34.78 30.21
C PRO A 381 -24.49 -35.66 31.47
N PRO A 382 -25.24 -36.78 31.44
CA PRO A 382 -25.17 -37.75 32.51
C PRO A 382 -23.72 -38.26 32.56
N ASN A 383 -23.04 -37.98 33.68
CA ASN A 383 -21.62 -38.24 33.98
C ASN A 383 -20.62 -37.09 33.75
N GLU A 384 -21.06 -35.88 33.38
CA GLU A 384 -20.19 -34.71 33.34
C GLU A 384 -20.51 -33.73 34.48
N HIS A 385 -19.59 -32.82 34.77
CA HIS A 385 -19.75 -31.83 35.83
C HIS A 385 -20.34 -30.52 35.27
N ASP A 386 -21.35 -29.97 35.95
CA ASP A 386 -22.04 -28.71 35.62
C ASP A 386 -21.13 -27.47 35.50
N ARG A 387 -19.88 -27.53 36.00
CA ARG A 387 -18.91 -26.41 35.96
C ARG A 387 -17.90 -26.53 34.83
N ARG A 388 -18.04 -27.55 33.98
CA ARG A 388 -17.20 -27.77 32.81
C ARG A 388 -17.95 -27.30 31.56
N TYR A 389 -17.22 -26.71 30.61
CA TYR A 389 -17.76 -26.51 29.27
C TYR A 389 -17.94 -27.89 28.62
N ASN A 390 -19.18 -28.36 28.61
CA ASN A 390 -19.55 -29.62 27.99
C ASN A 390 -20.09 -29.30 26.59
N ALA A 391 -19.63 -30.04 25.59
CA ALA A 391 -20.28 -29.99 24.28
C ALA A 391 -21.70 -30.59 24.44
N PRO A 392 -22.75 -29.98 23.85
CA PRO A 392 -24.10 -30.51 23.93
C PRO A 392 -24.11 -31.96 23.46
N ILE A 393 -24.59 -32.89 24.28
CA ILE A 393 -24.74 -34.28 23.86
C ILE A 393 -26.14 -34.53 23.33
N THR A 394 -26.27 -35.58 22.53
CA THR A 394 -27.49 -35.93 21.79
C THR A 394 -28.74 -36.09 22.68
N SER A 395 -28.64 -36.41 23.97
CA SER A 395 -29.80 -36.57 24.86
C SER A 395 -30.38 -35.24 25.41
N GLU A 396 -29.83 -34.10 24.97
CA GLU A 396 -30.12 -32.76 25.52
C GLU A 396 -30.86 -31.84 24.54
N VAL A 397 -30.73 -32.11 23.24
CA VAL A 397 -31.12 -31.16 22.19
C VAL A 397 -32.63 -31.16 21.91
N ALA A 398 -33.41 -32.13 22.39
CA ALA A 398 -34.86 -32.14 22.19
C ALA A 398 -35.63 -32.96 23.26
N ILE A 399 -36.25 -32.27 24.22
CA ILE A 399 -37.24 -32.85 25.15
C ILE A 399 -38.65 -32.48 24.65
N ILE A 400 -39.54 -33.47 24.59
CA ILE A 400 -40.97 -33.27 24.35
C ILE A 400 -41.61 -32.99 25.71
N LEU A 401 -42.18 -31.80 25.90
CA LEU A 401 -42.85 -31.42 27.15
C LEU A 401 -44.37 -31.33 26.97
N ALA A 402 -45.11 -31.86 27.94
CA ALA A 402 -46.47 -31.48 28.26
C ALA A 402 -46.43 -30.58 29.50
N GLY A 403 -46.52 -29.25 29.34
CA GLY A 403 -46.54 -28.28 30.45
C GLY A 403 -45.51 -27.13 30.38
N ASP A 404 -45.53 -26.25 31.40
CA ASP A 404 -45.01 -24.86 31.37
C ASP A 404 -43.70 -24.59 32.14
N THR A 405 -42.91 -25.60 32.53
CA THR A 405 -41.63 -25.30 33.19
C THR A 405 -40.54 -24.95 32.16
N THR A 406 -40.11 -23.68 32.11
CA THR A 406 -39.04 -23.18 31.22
C THR A 406 -37.91 -22.51 32.01
N SER A 407 -36.66 -22.78 31.65
CA SER A 407 -35.45 -22.09 32.10
C SER A 407 -35.09 -20.94 31.12
N ASN A 408 -34.26 -20.01 31.56
CA ASN A 408 -33.91 -18.79 30.83
C ASN A 408 -33.13 -19.01 29.52
N ARG A 409 -32.53 -20.19 29.29
CA ARG A 409 -31.75 -20.51 28.08
C ARG A 409 -32.38 -21.56 27.17
N ASP A 410 -33.59 -22.02 27.47
CA ASP A 410 -34.24 -23.02 26.63
C ASP A 410 -34.82 -22.41 25.36
N ILE A 411 -34.70 -23.13 24.25
CA ILE A 411 -35.41 -22.80 23.02
C ILE A 411 -36.67 -23.65 22.95
N VAL A 412 -37.83 -23.02 23.13
CA VAL A 412 -39.15 -23.68 23.07
C VAL A 412 -39.82 -23.38 21.74
N ILE A 413 -39.98 -24.41 20.92
CA ILE A 413 -40.59 -24.32 19.59
C ILE A 413 -41.98 -24.97 19.65
N GLU A 414 -42.97 -24.21 19.21
CA GLU A 414 -44.37 -24.63 19.16
C GLU A 414 -44.74 -25.17 17.77
N GLN A 415 -45.78 -26.01 17.71
CA GLN A 415 -46.18 -26.64 16.46
C GLN A 415 -46.68 -25.60 15.44
N ARG A 416 -47.58 -24.70 15.84
CA ARG A 416 -48.07 -23.55 15.07
C ARG A 416 -48.39 -22.38 16.00
N ASP A 417 -47.47 -21.42 16.11
CA ASP A 417 -47.69 -20.17 16.88
C ASP A 417 -47.74 -18.92 15.98
N GLY A 418 -47.28 -19.06 14.73
CA GLY A 418 -47.20 -18.00 13.76
C GLY A 418 -46.22 -16.87 14.11
N ARG A 419 -45.36 -17.06 15.13
CA ARG A 419 -44.44 -16.05 15.63
C ARG A 419 -43.00 -16.48 15.39
N LEU A 420 -42.12 -15.51 15.11
CA LEU A 420 -40.68 -15.75 15.06
C LEU A 420 -40.10 -15.46 16.44
N LYS A 421 -39.46 -16.46 17.04
CA LYS A 421 -38.74 -16.31 18.31
C LYS A 421 -37.28 -15.95 18.04
N ARG A 422 -36.75 -14.98 18.78
CA ARG A 422 -35.32 -14.61 18.71
C ARG A 422 -34.51 -15.59 19.55
N ILE A 423 -33.45 -16.14 18.98
CA ILE A 423 -32.41 -16.88 19.67
C ILE A 423 -31.23 -15.92 19.83
N ALA A 424 -30.92 -15.56 21.07
CA ALA A 424 -29.76 -14.72 21.37
C ALA A 424 -28.47 -15.48 21.04
N GLU A 425 -27.45 -14.80 20.52
CA GLU A 425 -26.13 -15.40 20.23
C GLU A 425 -25.44 -15.97 21.48
N THR A 426 -25.87 -15.53 22.67
CA THR A 426 -25.42 -16.06 23.97
C THR A 426 -26.17 -17.31 24.42
N ASN A 427 -27.07 -17.86 23.59
CA ASN A 427 -27.66 -19.19 23.74
C ASN A 427 -26.88 -20.15 22.83
N PRO A 428 -25.84 -20.85 23.33
CA PRO A 428 -25.03 -21.77 22.54
C PRO A 428 -25.79 -23.03 22.12
#